data_AF-A0A7S2SXC3-F1
#
_entry.id   AF-A0A7S2SXC3-F1
#
_cell.length_a   1.000
_cell.length_b   1.000
_cell.length_c   1.000
_cell.angle_alpha   90.00
_cell.angle_beta   90.00
_cell.angle_gamma   90.00
#
_symmetry.space_group_name_H-M   'P 1'
#
loop_
_entity.id
_entity.type
_entity.pdbx_description
1 polymer ?
#
loop_
_entity_poly.entity_id
_entity_poly.type
_entity_poly.pdbx_seq_one_letter_code
_entity_poly.pdbx_strand_id
1 'polypeptide(L)'
;DCNDRGIFVNGTCHCDPIYAGPDCGVSRLEQEATKILSGLNLTYGGSLVINRKEVNGTKIQLPEGITRNKFGKSGDVYNVDRMLYHVIPEEDTKIRYSTCAIVGNSGSMLKHDYGHEIDAHEMVYRFNQAPVKGYEKHVGSRSTHESLNGYWVKQVLDER
;
A
#
# COMPACT_ATOMS: atom_id res chain seq x y z
N ASP A 1 30.89 -10.05 -10.38
CA ASP A 1 29.91 -9.81 -9.31
C ASP A 1 28.73 -9.09 -9.95
N CYS A 2 27.54 -9.69 -9.93
CA CYS A 2 26.35 -9.17 -10.62
C CYS A 2 25.59 -8.18 -9.73
N ASN A 3 26.34 -7.31 -9.04
CA ASN A 3 25.86 -6.36 -8.03
C ASN A 3 24.95 -7.00 -6.95
N ASP A 4 25.23 -8.26 -6.55
CA ASP A 4 24.36 -9.07 -5.67
C ASP A 4 22.89 -9.22 -6.13
N ARG A 5 22.61 -8.94 -7.41
CA ARG A 5 21.27 -8.88 -8.02
C ARG A 5 21.07 -9.91 -9.12
N GLY A 6 21.87 -10.96 -9.11
CA GLY A 6 21.83 -12.01 -10.10
C GLY A 6 22.90 -13.06 -9.88
N ILE A 7 22.90 -14.07 -10.75
CA ILE A 7 23.84 -15.19 -10.72
C ILE A 7 24.80 -15.06 -11.90
N PHE A 8 26.10 -15.17 -11.63
CA PHE A 8 27.11 -15.16 -12.68
C PHE A 8 27.32 -16.58 -13.24
N VAL A 9 27.02 -16.78 -14.52
CA VAL A 9 27.16 -18.09 -15.21
C VAL A 9 27.83 -17.88 -16.56
N ASN A 10 28.90 -18.63 -16.84
CA ASN A 10 29.60 -18.64 -18.13
C ASN A 10 29.96 -17.24 -18.67
N GLY A 11 30.47 -16.35 -17.81
CA GLY A 11 30.89 -15.01 -18.22
C GLY A 11 29.75 -13.99 -18.32
N THR A 12 28.50 -14.38 -18.04
CA THR A 12 27.32 -13.50 -18.15
C THR A 12 26.54 -13.45 -16.84
N CYS A 13 26.00 -12.29 -16.50
CA CYS A 13 25.08 -12.14 -15.38
C CYS A 13 23.65 -12.50 -15.78
N HIS A 14 23.02 -13.40 -15.01
CA HIS A 14 21.60 -13.69 -15.05
C HIS A 14 20.92 -12.96 -13.91
N CYS A 15 20.26 -11.85 -14.23
CA CYS A 15 19.69 -10.96 -13.24
C CYS A 15 18.39 -11.50 -12.61
N ASP A 16 18.18 -11.15 -11.36
CA ASP A 16 16.89 -11.30 -10.69
C ASP A 16 15.80 -10.53 -11.49
N PRO A 17 14.52 -10.96 -11.45
CA PRO A 17 13.48 -10.51 -12.38
C PRO A 17 13.27 -8.98 -12.52
N ILE A 18 13.62 -8.20 -11.50
CA ILE A 18 13.45 -6.74 -11.49
C ILE A 18 14.67 -5.97 -11.97
N TYR A 19 15.78 -6.65 -12.27
CA TYR A 19 17.03 -6.04 -12.72
C TYR A 19 17.38 -6.39 -14.17
N ALA A 20 18.25 -5.59 -14.76
CA ALA A 20 18.71 -5.72 -16.13
C ALA A 20 20.15 -5.20 -16.29
N GLY A 21 20.67 -5.31 -17.50
CA GLY A 21 22.01 -4.87 -17.85
C GLY A 21 23.05 -5.99 -17.72
N PRO A 22 24.27 -5.74 -18.21
CA PRO A 22 25.34 -6.74 -18.26
C PRO A 22 25.84 -7.17 -16.87
N ASP A 23 25.57 -6.38 -15.84
CA ASP A 23 25.99 -6.57 -14.45
C ASP A 23 24.82 -6.53 -13.46
N CYS A 24 23.57 -6.51 -13.93
CA CYS A 24 22.36 -6.35 -13.10
C CYS A 24 22.29 -5.02 -12.31
N GLY A 25 23.02 -4.00 -12.74
CA GLY A 25 22.99 -2.68 -12.11
C GLY A 25 21.72 -1.88 -12.39
N VAL A 26 20.95 -2.25 -13.42
CA VAL A 26 19.79 -1.47 -13.89
C VAL A 26 18.50 -1.98 -13.27
N SER A 27 17.75 -1.12 -12.56
CA SER A 27 16.40 -1.40 -12.12
C SER A 27 15.41 -1.25 -13.30
N ARG A 28 14.76 -2.36 -13.70
CA ARG A 28 13.69 -2.33 -14.71
C ARG A 28 12.51 -1.49 -14.22
N LEU A 29 12.26 -1.52 -12.92
CA LEU A 29 11.20 -0.76 -12.28
C LEU A 29 11.45 0.74 -12.41
N GLU A 30 12.66 1.24 -12.19
CA GLU A 30 12.94 2.68 -12.33
C GLU A 30 12.87 3.15 -13.79
N GLN A 31 13.34 2.32 -14.73
CA GLN A 31 13.28 2.66 -16.16
C GLN A 31 11.84 2.70 -16.69
N GLU A 32 10.99 1.79 -16.22
CA GLU A 32 9.61 1.69 -16.68
C GLU A 32 8.62 2.44 -15.78
N ALA A 33 8.96 2.77 -14.53
CA ALA A 33 8.09 3.46 -13.59
C ALA A 33 7.57 4.77 -14.18
N THR A 34 8.45 5.58 -14.77
CA THR A 34 8.05 6.85 -15.39
C THR A 34 7.05 6.62 -16.55
N LYS A 35 7.19 5.52 -17.30
CA LYS A 35 6.24 5.17 -18.37
C LYS A 35 4.93 4.62 -17.82
N ILE A 36 4.98 3.80 -16.77
CA ILE A 36 3.80 3.24 -16.08
C ILE A 36 2.98 4.37 -15.44
N LEU A 37 3.65 5.37 -14.87
CA LEU A 37 3.02 6.54 -14.26
C LEU A 37 2.58 7.58 -15.28
N SER A 38 3.09 7.53 -16.52
CA SER A 38 2.73 8.46 -17.58
C SER A 38 1.25 8.34 -17.93
N GLY A 39 0.54 9.47 -17.91
CA GLY A 39 -0.90 9.52 -18.19
C GLY A 39 -1.80 9.09 -17.04
N LEU A 40 -1.25 8.64 -15.91
CA LEU A 40 -2.03 8.42 -14.69
C LEU A 40 -2.24 9.75 -13.96
N ASN A 41 -3.50 10.05 -13.63
CA ASN A 41 -3.78 11.11 -12.68
C ASN A 41 -3.44 10.61 -11.27
N LEU A 42 -2.30 11.03 -10.75
CA LEU A 42 -1.86 10.70 -9.39
C LEU A 42 -2.49 11.59 -8.32
N THR A 43 -3.37 12.53 -8.70
CA THR A 43 -4.13 13.33 -7.76
C THR A 43 -5.49 12.66 -7.50
N TYR A 44 -5.66 12.17 -6.28
CA TYR A 44 -6.94 11.72 -5.79
C TYR A 44 -7.61 12.85 -5.01
N GLY A 45 -8.77 13.30 -5.49
CA GLY A 45 -9.53 14.41 -4.91
C GLY A 45 -10.72 13.98 -4.05
N GLY A 46 -10.95 12.68 -3.88
CA GLY A 46 -11.98 12.15 -2.99
C GLY A 46 -11.49 11.99 -1.56
N SER A 47 -12.37 11.55 -0.66
CA SER A 47 -11.96 11.25 0.71
C SER A 47 -11.17 9.95 0.81
N LEU A 48 -10.20 9.94 1.72
CA LEU A 48 -9.33 8.82 2.06
C LEU A 48 -10.09 7.75 2.87
N VAL A 49 -11.04 8.17 3.70
CA VAL A 49 -11.88 7.27 4.49
C VAL A 49 -13.36 7.60 4.29
N ILE A 50 -14.21 6.60 4.54
CA ILE A 50 -15.64 6.81 4.71
C ILE A 50 -15.85 7.77 5.88
N ASN A 51 -16.49 8.91 5.61
CA ASN A 51 -16.78 9.93 6.62
C ASN A 51 -18.23 10.45 6.54
N ARG A 52 -18.73 11.07 7.61
CA ARG A 52 -20.14 11.50 7.71
C ARG A 52 -20.51 12.59 6.72
N LYS A 53 -19.60 13.51 6.40
CA LYS A 53 -19.87 14.59 5.45
C LYS A 53 -20.16 14.09 4.03
N GLU A 54 -19.63 12.92 3.67
CA GLU A 54 -19.91 12.29 2.37
C GLU A 54 -21.22 11.50 2.34
N VAL A 55 -21.86 11.26 3.48
CA VAL A 55 -23.11 10.51 3.55
C VAL A 55 -24.28 11.37 3.06
N ASN A 56 -24.85 10.99 1.92
CA ASN A 56 -26.10 11.55 1.42
C ASN A 56 -27.26 10.59 1.72
N GLY A 57 -28.06 10.90 2.74
CA GLY A 57 -29.09 10.02 3.28
C GLY A 57 -28.46 8.81 3.97
N THR A 58 -28.37 7.69 3.27
CA THR A 58 -27.71 6.45 3.74
C THR A 58 -26.64 5.95 2.77
N LYS A 59 -26.20 6.80 1.83
CA LYS A 59 -25.34 6.39 0.71
C LYS A 59 -24.09 7.26 0.62
N ILE A 60 -22.98 6.63 0.22
CA ILE A 60 -21.75 7.31 -0.20
C ILE A 60 -21.44 6.89 -1.63
N GLN A 61 -21.06 7.87 -2.44
CA GLN A 61 -20.54 7.62 -3.78
C GLN A 61 -19.07 7.24 -3.68
N LEU A 62 -18.73 6.02 -4.08
CA LEU A 62 -17.35 5.57 -4.17
C LEU A 62 -16.74 5.99 -5.51
N PRO A 63 -15.39 6.05 -5.59
CA PRO A 63 -14.68 6.18 -6.84
C PRO A 63 -15.07 5.06 -7.82
N GLU A 64 -15.05 5.37 -9.12
CA GLU A 64 -15.38 4.41 -10.17
C GLU A 64 -14.33 3.28 -10.28
N GLY A 65 -14.80 2.06 -10.52
CA GLY A 65 -13.97 0.86 -10.69
C GLY A 65 -13.64 0.13 -9.38
N ILE A 66 -14.19 0.57 -8.24
CA ILE A 66 -13.93 -0.03 -6.92
C ILE A 66 -14.81 -1.27 -6.70
N THR A 67 -16.10 -1.22 -7.07
CA THR A 67 -16.94 -2.42 -6.99
C THR A 67 -16.87 -3.14 -8.32
N ARG A 68 -16.80 -4.47 -8.27
CA ARG A 68 -16.89 -5.31 -9.49
C ARG A 68 -18.31 -5.16 -10.05
N ASN A 69 -18.51 -4.14 -10.86
CA ASN A 69 -19.80 -3.76 -11.44
C ASN A 69 -20.18 -4.79 -12.52
N LYS A 70 -20.60 -6.00 -12.09
CA LYS A 70 -20.90 -7.11 -13.01
C LYS A 70 -22.17 -6.88 -13.84
N PHE A 71 -23.05 -5.94 -13.47
CA PHE A 71 -24.39 -5.86 -14.06
C PHE A 71 -25.00 -4.46 -14.08
N GLY A 72 -24.20 -3.44 -14.44
CA GLY A 72 -24.64 -2.11 -14.87
C GLY A 72 -25.94 -1.57 -14.27
N LYS A 73 -25.83 -0.70 -13.26
CA LYS A 73 -26.67 0.48 -13.00
C LYS A 73 -26.25 1.13 -11.68
N SER A 74 -25.92 2.42 -11.72
CA SER A 74 -25.74 3.33 -10.56
C SER A 74 -24.35 3.39 -9.90
N GLY A 75 -23.25 3.32 -10.65
CA GLY A 75 -21.90 3.58 -10.11
C GLY A 75 -21.51 2.70 -8.92
N ASP A 76 -20.37 3.00 -8.30
CA ASP A 76 -19.92 2.32 -7.09
C ASP A 76 -20.51 3.05 -5.87
N VAL A 77 -21.48 2.45 -5.17
CA VAL A 77 -22.16 3.07 -4.03
C VAL A 77 -22.06 2.17 -2.80
N TYR A 78 -21.77 2.78 -1.66
CA TYR A 78 -21.79 2.11 -0.36
C TYR A 78 -23.01 2.55 0.46
N ASN A 79 -23.75 1.60 1.03
CA ASN A 79 -24.85 1.91 1.95
C ASN A 79 -24.33 1.93 3.39
N VAL A 80 -24.47 3.07 4.06
CA VAL A 80 -24.07 3.28 5.45
C VAL A 80 -25.26 3.03 6.34
N ASP A 81 -25.18 1.97 7.16
CA ASP A 81 -26.21 1.69 8.17
C ASP A 81 -26.08 2.64 9.37
N ARG A 82 -27.08 2.58 10.26
CA ARG A 82 -27.15 3.44 11.43
C ARG A 82 -25.95 3.25 12.36
N MET A 83 -25.49 2.03 12.59
CA MET A 83 -24.34 1.77 13.48
C MET A 83 -23.06 2.34 12.88
N LEU A 84 -22.82 2.05 11.59
CA LEU A 84 -21.65 2.54 10.88
C LEU A 84 -21.58 4.08 10.88
N TYR A 85 -22.70 4.76 10.65
CA TYR A 85 -22.76 6.23 10.65
C TYR A 85 -22.22 6.87 11.94
N HIS A 86 -22.43 6.22 13.09
CA HIS A 86 -22.02 6.78 14.38
C HIS A 86 -20.56 6.47 14.73
N VAL A 87 -19.92 5.50 14.07
CA VAL A 87 -18.52 5.12 14.35
C VAL A 87 -17.52 5.69 13.35
N ILE A 88 -17.98 6.14 12.17
CA ILE A 88 -17.11 6.80 11.18
C ILE A 88 -16.80 8.26 11.58
N PRO A 89 -15.63 8.80 11.20
CA PRO A 89 -15.26 10.18 11.46
C PRO A 89 -16.18 11.17 10.74
N GLU A 90 -16.20 12.42 11.21
CA GLU A 90 -16.97 13.49 10.56
C GLU A 90 -16.38 13.85 9.19
N GLU A 91 -15.06 13.97 9.12
CA GLU A 91 -14.30 14.30 7.91
C GLU A 91 -12.92 13.63 7.95
N ASP A 92 -12.21 13.67 6.82
CA ASP A 92 -10.84 13.18 6.72
C ASP A 92 -9.85 13.98 7.57
N THR A 93 -8.83 13.29 8.07
CA THR A 93 -7.67 13.93 8.67
C THR A 93 -6.86 14.67 7.59
N LYS A 94 -6.75 15.99 7.70
CA LYS A 94 -6.01 16.85 6.76
C LYS A 94 -4.50 16.88 7.04
N ILE A 95 -3.95 15.80 7.60
CA ILE A 95 -2.53 15.70 7.92
C ILE A 95 -1.76 15.48 6.63
N ARG A 96 -0.74 16.31 6.40
CA ARG A 96 0.24 16.11 5.33
C ARG A 96 1.55 15.70 5.96
N TYR A 97 2.14 14.64 5.42
CA TYR A 97 3.45 14.16 5.82
C TYR A 97 4.49 14.57 4.78
N SER A 98 5.68 14.95 5.23
CA SER A 98 6.79 15.34 4.37
C SER A 98 7.40 14.13 3.66
N THR A 99 7.43 12.98 4.33
CA THR A 99 7.96 11.72 3.80
C THR A 99 7.07 10.55 4.20
N CYS A 100 6.89 9.60 3.28
CA CYS A 100 6.02 8.43 3.46
C CYS A 100 6.72 7.14 3.05
N ALA A 101 6.67 6.11 3.89
CA ALA A 101 7.05 4.74 3.54
C ALA A 101 5.79 3.87 3.44
N ILE A 102 5.59 3.23 2.28
CA ILE A 102 4.53 2.23 2.07
C ILE A 102 5.18 0.84 2.11
N VAL A 103 4.92 0.08 3.17
CA VAL A 103 5.62 -1.18 3.42
C VAL A 103 4.72 -2.35 3.05
N GLY A 104 5.06 -3.04 1.96
CA GLY A 104 4.39 -4.27 1.53
C GLY A 104 4.80 -5.50 2.35
N ASN A 105 4.05 -6.59 2.21
CA ASN A 105 4.22 -7.81 3.01
C ASN A 105 5.05 -8.90 2.29
N SER A 106 5.81 -8.53 1.25
CA SER A 106 6.58 -9.49 0.45
C SER A 106 7.76 -10.06 1.26
N GLY A 107 7.99 -11.38 1.16
CA GLY A 107 9.17 -12.01 1.75
C GLY A 107 10.50 -11.49 1.18
N SER A 108 10.48 -10.82 0.03
CA SER A 108 11.67 -10.14 -0.53
C SER A 108 12.24 -9.06 0.38
N MET A 109 11.45 -8.52 1.31
CA MET A 109 11.92 -7.55 2.30
C MET A 109 13.05 -8.12 3.17
N LEU A 110 13.08 -9.43 3.40
CA LEU A 110 14.11 -10.10 4.21
C LEU A 110 15.50 -10.14 3.56
N LYS A 111 15.60 -9.78 2.26
CA LYS A 111 16.89 -9.75 1.55
C LYS A 111 17.71 -8.50 1.86
N HIS A 112 17.12 -7.48 2.49
CA HIS A 112 17.75 -6.18 2.69
C HIS A 112 17.43 -5.60 4.06
N ASP A 113 18.30 -4.72 4.56
CA ASP A 113 18.16 -4.11 5.89
C ASP A 113 17.49 -2.72 5.82
N TYR A 114 16.28 -2.65 5.25
CA TYR A 114 15.58 -1.38 5.05
C TYR A 114 15.01 -0.75 6.33
N GLY A 115 15.11 -1.42 7.48
CA GLY A 115 14.33 -1.04 8.66
C GLY A 115 14.58 0.38 9.16
N HIS A 116 15.84 0.82 9.18
CA HIS A 116 16.20 2.18 9.58
C HIS A 116 15.69 3.23 8.57
N GLU A 117 15.79 2.94 7.27
CA GLU A 117 15.31 3.84 6.21
C GLU A 117 13.79 3.99 6.28
N ILE A 118 13.05 2.88 6.46
CA ILE A 118 11.60 2.89 6.65
C ILE A 118 11.22 3.74 7.86
N ASP A 119 11.85 3.50 9.01
CA ASP A 119 11.54 4.21 10.25
C ASP A 119 11.96 5.69 10.26
N ALA A 120 12.77 6.13 9.30
CA ALA A 120 13.12 7.54 9.12
C ALA A 120 11.99 8.38 8.47
N HIS A 121 10.95 7.74 7.94
CA HIS A 121 9.82 8.45 7.33
C HIS A 121 8.83 8.96 8.39
N GLU A 122 8.17 10.09 8.13
CA GLU A 122 7.15 10.63 9.04
C GLU A 122 5.92 9.71 9.12
N MET A 123 5.49 9.20 7.96
CA MET A 123 4.39 8.26 7.82
C MET A 123 4.90 6.88 7.41
N VAL A 124 4.48 5.83 8.13
CA VAL A 124 4.73 4.43 7.76
C VAL A 124 3.38 3.71 7.64
N TYR A 125 3.02 3.34 6.42
CA TYR A 125 1.78 2.65 6.10
C TYR A 125 2.02 1.15 5.95
N ARG A 126 1.24 0.33 6.65
CA ARG A 126 1.30 -1.14 6.59
C ARG A 126 -0.04 -1.77 6.23
N PHE A 127 -0.03 -3.08 6.02
CA PHE A 127 -1.21 -3.84 5.63
C PHE A 127 -1.33 -5.12 6.46
N ASN A 128 -2.55 -5.44 6.88
CA ASN A 128 -2.97 -6.79 7.27
C ASN A 128 -2.15 -7.42 8.41
N GLN A 129 -1.88 -6.68 9.50
CA GLN A 129 -1.15 -7.14 10.69
C GLN A 129 0.14 -7.91 10.37
N ALA A 130 0.88 -7.43 9.37
CA ALA A 130 2.15 -8.04 9.00
C ALA A 130 3.11 -8.01 10.20
N PRO A 131 3.76 -9.14 10.54
CA PRO A 131 4.60 -9.23 11.72
C PRO A 131 5.82 -8.30 11.60
N VAL A 132 6.00 -7.47 12.62
CA VAL A 132 7.17 -6.59 12.76
C VAL A 132 8.20 -7.19 13.71
N LYS A 133 7.74 -7.82 14.80
CA LYS A 133 8.60 -8.40 15.83
C LYS A 133 9.48 -9.50 15.27
N GLY A 134 10.80 -9.36 15.45
CA GLY A 134 11.81 -10.28 14.91
C GLY A 134 12.23 -9.97 13.47
N TYR A 135 11.64 -8.94 12.85
CA TYR A 135 11.93 -8.51 11.48
C TYR A 135 12.34 -7.04 11.38
N GLU A 136 12.49 -6.34 12.51
CA GLU A 136 12.67 -4.88 12.59
C GLU A 136 13.84 -4.38 11.74
N LYS A 137 14.93 -5.17 11.67
CA LYS A 137 16.10 -4.88 10.81
C LYS A 137 15.72 -4.70 9.33
N HIS A 138 14.73 -5.45 8.86
CA HIS A 138 14.31 -5.51 7.47
C HIS A 138 13.12 -4.60 7.18
N VAL A 139 12.14 -4.54 8.09
CA VAL A 139 10.84 -3.89 7.84
C VAL A 139 10.57 -2.67 8.71
N GLY A 140 11.49 -2.30 9.59
CA GLY A 140 11.33 -1.22 10.56
C GLY A 140 10.45 -1.63 11.72
N SER A 141 10.29 -0.74 12.69
CA SER A 141 9.56 -0.95 13.94
C SER A 141 8.33 -0.05 14.07
N ARG A 142 8.25 1.01 13.26
CA ARG A 142 7.18 2.01 13.34
C ARG A 142 6.00 1.67 12.40
N SER A 143 4.81 2.06 12.83
CA SER A 143 3.58 2.03 12.04
C SER A 143 2.74 3.24 12.44
N THR A 144 2.31 4.06 11.47
CA THR A 144 1.39 5.17 11.72
C THR A 144 -0.01 4.89 11.19
N HIS A 145 -0.10 4.14 10.08
CA HIS A 145 -1.37 3.74 9.48
C HIS A 145 -1.32 2.28 9.10
N GLU A 146 -2.49 1.65 9.13
CA GLU A 146 -2.62 0.26 8.72
C GLU A 146 -3.97 -0.01 8.08
N SER A 147 -3.96 -0.64 6.91
CA SER A 147 -5.17 -1.16 6.27
C SER A 147 -5.37 -2.63 6.63
N LEU A 148 -6.55 -2.96 7.13
CA LEU A 148 -6.95 -4.33 7.43
C LEU A 148 -8.04 -4.76 6.46
N ASN A 149 -7.87 -5.92 5.84
CA ASN A 149 -8.97 -6.59 5.16
C ASN A 149 -9.96 -7.18 6.18
N GLY A 150 -11.13 -7.62 5.69
CA GLY A 150 -12.18 -8.15 6.56
C GLY A 150 -11.78 -9.40 7.36
N TYR A 151 -10.83 -10.20 6.87
CA TYR A 151 -10.30 -11.35 7.63
C TYR A 151 -9.55 -10.87 8.89
N TRP A 152 -8.64 -9.90 8.74
CA TRP A 152 -7.89 -9.37 9.88
C TRP A 152 -8.74 -8.57 10.84
N VAL A 153 -9.73 -7.81 10.34
CA VAL A 153 -10.70 -7.15 11.22
C VAL A 153 -11.40 -8.17 12.11
N LYS A 154 -11.82 -9.31 11.55
CA LYS A 154 -12.43 -10.38 12.33
C LYS A 154 -11.46 -10.97 13.36
N GLN A 155 -10.22 -11.28 12.97
CA GLN A 155 -9.23 -11.82 13.92
C GLN A 155 -8.99 -10.87 15.10
N VAL A 156 -8.76 -9.58 14.82
CA VAL A 156 -8.48 -8.57 15.85
C VAL A 156 -9.67 -8.33 16.80
N LEU A 157 -10.90 -8.47 16.31
CA LEU A 157 -12.11 -8.33 17.14
C LEU A 157 -12.42 -9.60 17.94
N ASP A 158 -12.18 -10.79 17.39
CA ASP A 158 -12.41 -12.08 18.05
C ASP A 158 -11.34 -12.39 19.12
N GLU A 159 -10.16 -11.77 19.03
CA GLU A 159 -9.08 -11.89 20.02
C GLU A 159 -9.23 -10.97 21.26
N ARG A 160 -10.33 -10.20 21.34
CA ARG A 160 -10.69 -9.36 22.50
C ARG A 160 -11.77 -9.99 23.37
#